data_AF-A0A844Z0B9-F1
#
_entry.id   AF-A0A844Z0B9-F1
#
_cell.length_a   1.000
_cell.length_b   1.000
_cell.length_c   1.000
_cell.angle_alpha   90.00
_cell.angle_beta   90.00
_cell.angle_gamma   90.00
#
_symmetry.space_group_name_H-M   'P 1'
#
loop_
_entity.id
_entity.type
_entity.pdbx_description
1 polymer ?
#
loop_
_entity_poly.entity_id
_entity_poly.type
_entity_poly.pdbx_seq_one_letter_code
_entity_poly.pdbx_strand_id
1 'polypeptide(L)'
;MTSNWLRRTSTTLGLAAWLALAGPAAAQDAAAPVRPPLLLMGTIPIYWGEAGELTDLLHGGATPHWARGVLERGFELVPLDTLSAETLPPAGGRLLLAQPRTLSAPENVALDAWVRGGGRVLLFADPLMTGHSRFAIGDRRRPQDVALLSPVLTHWGLELALADQPAPGLVPGDAGVAQFPVNQAGKLMALPAGACRVLGDGVAARCALGAGEVLVVADAALLDIDGPLAGAEAGLAALVDSAFGVDLGETGKIGDGARGASGNGGNPPFSDSHADHHGHADPP
;
A
#
# COMPACT_ATOMS: atom_id res chain seq x y z
N MET A 1 11.13 -53.33 65.83
CA MET A 1 12.48 -53.66 66.36
C MET A 1 13.09 -54.71 65.45
N THR A 2 14.39 -54.57 65.09
CA THR A 2 15.28 -55.49 64.34
C THR A 2 14.83 -55.88 62.92
N SER A 3 15.30 -55.27 61.82
CA SER A 3 16.66 -55.20 61.22
C SER A 3 17.10 -56.46 60.46
N ASN A 4 17.71 -56.19 59.29
CA ASN A 4 18.77 -56.97 58.62
C ASN A 4 18.35 -58.27 57.91
N TRP A 5 18.95 -58.71 56.81
CA TRP A 5 19.87 -58.21 55.77
C TRP A 5 20.08 -59.46 54.88
N LEU A 6 20.24 -59.34 53.57
CA LEU A 6 21.23 -60.08 52.74
C LEU A 6 20.88 -59.88 51.25
N ARG A 7 21.70 -59.10 50.54
CA ARG A 7 22.72 -59.54 49.55
C ARG A 7 22.11 -59.94 48.20
N ARG A 8 22.27 -59.09 47.17
CA ARG A 8 23.37 -59.07 46.17
C ARG A 8 23.28 -60.30 45.23
N THR A 9 23.01 -60.13 43.94
CA THR A 9 23.95 -60.01 42.78
C THR A 9 23.55 -61.13 41.79
N SER A 10 23.54 -61.08 40.46
CA SER A 10 24.00 -60.17 39.41
C SER A 10 23.33 -60.59 38.07
N THR A 11 23.13 -59.63 37.18
CA THR A 11 23.20 -59.68 35.69
C THR A 11 22.92 -60.97 34.92
N THR A 12 22.00 -60.92 33.95
CA THR A 12 22.27 -61.26 32.53
C THR A 12 21.22 -60.68 31.59
N LEU A 13 21.70 -60.20 30.45
CA LEU A 13 21.04 -59.58 29.30
C LEU A 13 19.90 -60.43 28.69
N GLY A 14 18.87 -59.76 28.18
CA GLY A 14 17.91 -60.30 27.21
C GLY A 14 17.37 -59.19 26.32
N LEU A 15 17.77 -59.23 25.04
CA LEU A 15 17.34 -58.38 23.92
C LEU A 15 15.83 -58.08 23.91
N ALA A 16 15.45 -56.80 23.77
CA ALA A 16 14.12 -56.42 23.32
C ALA A 16 14.23 -55.37 22.22
N ALA A 17 13.76 -55.77 21.03
CA ALA A 17 13.84 -55.06 19.77
C ALA A 17 13.10 -53.72 19.82
N TRP A 18 13.81 -52.63 19.57
CA TRP A 18 13.23 -51.34 19.23
C TRP A 18 12.87 -51.37 17.74
N LEU A 19 11.63 -51.72 17.44
CA LEU A 19 11.05 -51.48 16.12
C LEU A 19 10.87 -49.97 15.92
N ALA A 20 11.66 -49.43 15.00
CA ALA A 20 11.55 -48.07 14.50
C ALA A 20 10.18 -47.87 13.84
N LEU A 21 9.30 -47.14 14.52
CA LEU A 21 8.15 -46.49 13.91
C LEU A 21 8.63 -45.26 13.13
N ALA A 22 9.26 -45.50 11.98
CA ALA A 22 9.42 -44.49 10.95
C ALA A 22 8.08 -44.36 10.20
N GLY A 23 7.14 -43.64 10.81
CA GLY A 23 5.95 -43.19 10.10
C GLY A 23 6.38 -42.21 9.00
N PRO A 24 5.85 -42.30 7.76
CA PRO A 24 6.14 -41.31 6.75
C PRO A 24 5.60 -39.98 7.26
N ALA A 25 6.50 -39.00 7.43
CA ALA A 25 6.12 -37.62 7.64
C ALA A 25 5.34 -37.17 6.40
N ALA A 26 4.01 -37.30 6.46
CA ALA A 26 3.14 -36.64 5.51
C ALA A 26 3.43 -35.15 5.64
N ALA A 27 4.11 -34.59 4.65
CA ALA A 27 4.15 -33.16 4.44
C ALA A 27 2.69 -32.72 4.36
N GLN A 28 2.20 -32.11 5.43
CA GLN A 28 0.96 -31.39 5.39
C GLN A 28 1.23 -30.22 4.47
N ASP A 29 0.73 -30.32 3.23
CA ASP A 29 0.53 -29.17 2.36
C ASP A 29 -0.34 -28.20 3.16
N ALA A 30 0.32 -27.27 3.84
CA ALA A 30 -0.35 -26.20 4.56
C ALA A 30 -1.12 -25.42 3.49
N ALA A 31 -2.44 -25.60 3.45
CA ALA A 31 -3.30 -24.84 2.57
C ALA A 31 -2.94 -23.36 2.74
N ALA A 32 -2.54 -22.71 1.65
CA ALA A 32 -2.17 -21.32 1.68
C ALA A 32 -3.31 -20.52 2.35
N PRO A 33 -3.00 -19.61 3.29
CA PRO A 33 -4.03 -18.84 3.96
C PRO A 33 -4.88 -18.10 2.92
N VAL A 34 -6.20 -18.27 2.99
CA VAL A 34 -7.14 -17.60 2.10
C VAL A 34 -7.12 -16.10 2.42
N ARG A 35 -6.63 -15.30 1.47
CA ARG A 35 -6.59 -13.84 1.61
C ARG A 35 -8.00 -13.28 1.43
N PRO A 36 -8.49 -12.40 2.33
CA PRO A 36 -9.80 -11.76 2.17
C PRO A 36 -9.83 -10.84 0.94
N PRO A 37 -10.99 -10.63 0.32
CA PRO A 37 -11.12 -9.70 -0.79
C PRO A 37 -10.93 -8.25 -0.34
N LEU A 38 -10.23 -7.45 -1.15
CA LEU A 38 -10.18 -5.99 -1.07
C LEU A 38 -10.74 -5.42 -2.36
N LEU A 39 -11.89 -4.76 -2.26
CA LEU A 39 -12.47 -4.04 -3.38
C LEU A 39 -11.59 -2.82 -3.68
N LEU A 40 -11.36 -2.55 -4.95
CA LEU A 40 -10.48 -1.48 -5.42
C LEU A 40 -11.17 -0.65 -6.49
N MET A 41 -11.30 0.65 -6.28
CA MET A 41 -11.77 1.59 -7.31
C MET A 41 -10.93 2.86 -7.27
N GLY A 42 -10.59 3.41 -8.42
CA GLY A 42 -9.73 4.58 -8.45
C GLY A 42 -9.35 4.97 -9.86
N THR A 43 -8.80 6.17 -10.01
CA THR A 43 -8.16 6.58 -11.27
C THR A 43 -6.65 6.37 -11.25
N ILE A 44 -6.05 6.17 -10.07
CA ILE A 44 -4.69 5.66 -9.95
C ILE A 44 -4.69 4.17 -10.34
N PRO A 45 -3.90 3.76 -11.35
CA PRO A 45 -4.04 2.45 -11.96
C PRO A 45 -3.30 1.36 -11.17
N ILE A 46 -3.71 1.13 -9.91
CA ILE A 46 -3.04 0.17 -9.02
C ILE A 46 -3.01 -1.24 -9.62
N TYR A 47 -4.12 -1.73 -10.18
CA TYR A 47 -4.22 -3.11 -10.62
C TYR A 47 -3.48 -3.39 -11.94
N TRP A 48 -3.61 -2.48 -12.91
CA TRP A 48 -3.14 -2.68 -14.30
C TRP A 48 -1.88 -1.88 -14.65
N GLY A 49 -1.45 -0.96 -13.77
CA GLY A 49 -0.44 0.05 -14.10
C GLY A 49 -0.92 1.00 -15.19
N GLU A 50 -0.05 1.92 -15.62
CA GLU A 50 -0.26 2.60 -16.90
C GLU A 50 0.00 1.60 -18.03
N ALA A 51 -0.95 0.70 -18.30
CA ALA A 51 -1.01 -0.02 -19.56
C ALA A 51 -1.76 0.87 -20.56
N GLY A 52 -1.20 1.07 -21.75
CA GLY A 52 -1.78 1.97 -22.73
C GLY A 52 -2.89 1.23 -23.45
N GLU A 53 -2.52 0.12 -24.06
CA GLU A 53 -3.44 -0.69 -24.83
C GLU A 53 -3.58 -2.10 -24.24
N LEU A 54 -4.70 -2.78 -24.55
CA LEU A 54 -4.87 -4.21 -24.22
C LEU A 54 -3.70 -5.03 -24.76
N THR A 55 -3.11 -4.61 -25.88
CA THR A 55 -1.90 -5.18 -26.47
C THR A 55 -0.72 -5.15 -25.50
N ASP A 56 -0.51 -4.08 -24.73
CA ASP A 56 0.60 -3.97 -23.77
C ASP A 56 0.42 -4.93 -22.59
N LEU A 57 -0.84 -5.14 -22.16
CA LEU A 57 -1.20 -6.15 -21.15
C LEU A 57 -0.96 -7.57 -21.67
N LEU A 58 -1.36 -7.85 -22.91
CA LEU A 58 -1.23 -9.17 -23.54
C LEU A 58 0.22 -9.56 -23.83
N HIS A 59 1.09 -8.58 -24.12
CA HIS A 59 2.52 -8.80 -24.31
C HIS A 59 3.32 -8.79 -22.99
N GLY A 60 2.64 -8.64 -21.84
CA GLY A 60 3.28 -8.61 -20.53
C GLY A 60 4.16 -7.38 -20.28
N GLY A 61 3.97 -6.30 -21.06
CA GLY A 61 4.80 -5.09 -21.00
C GLY A 61 4.34 -4.07 -19.96
N ALA A 62 3.14 -4.20 -19.41
CA ALA A 62 2.65 -3.33 -18.36
C ALA A 62 3.19 -3.78 -16.99
N THR A 63 4.05 -2.95 -16.39
CA THR A 63 4.49 -3.17 -15.01
C THR A 63 3.34 -2.77 -14.08
N PRO A 64 2.82 -3.68 -13.24
CA PRO A 64 1.79 -3.32 -12.27
C PRO A 64 2.33 -2.28 -11.28
N HIS A 65 1.44 -1.44 -10.77
CA HIS A 65 1.80 -0.46 -9.76
C HIS A 65 2.37 -1.15 -8.51
N TRP A 66 3.44 -0.61 -7.90
CA TRP A 66 4.11 -1.21 -6.73
C TRP A 66 3.14 -1.52 -5.58
N ALA A 67 2.14 -0.64 -5.36
CA ALA A 67 1.14 -0.80 -4.32
C ALA A 67 0.32 -2.09 -4.46
N ARG A 68 0.17 -2.63 -5.69
CA ARG A 68 -0.49 -3.91 -5.91
C ARG A 68 0.23 -5.03 -5.15
N GLY A 69 1.55 -5.12 -5.31
CA GLY A 69 2.35 -6.14 -4.65
C GLY A 69 2.30 -6.04 -3.13
N VAL A 70 2.23 -4.81 -2.59
CA VAL A 70 2.05 -4.56 -1.15
C VAL A 70 0.68 -5.04 -0.67
N LEU A 71 -0.40 -4.62 -1.33
CA LEU A 71 -1.76 -4.99 -0.94
C LEU A 71 -2.02 -6.49 -1.09
N GLU A 72 -1.50 -7.12 -2.14
CA GLU A 72 -1.63 -8.57 -2.36
C GLU A 72 -0.94 -9.41 -1.27
N ARG A 73 -0.08 -8.85 -0.41
CA ARG A 73 0.45 -9.58 0.76
C ARG A 73 -0.66 -10.01 1.73
N GLY A 74 -1.72 -9.20 1.87
CA GLY A 74 -2.82 -9.46 2.79
C GLY A 74 -4.18 -9.69 2.13
N PHE A 75 -4.31 -9.43 0.82
CA PHE A 75 -5.61 -9.38 0.15
C PHE A 75 -5.64 -10.08 -1.20
N GLU A 76 -6.84 -10.49 -1.60
CA GLU A 76 -7.20 -10.74 -2.99
C GLU A 76 -7.84 -9.46 -3.56
N LEU A 77 -7.20 -8.83 -4.55
CA LEU A 77 -7.68 -7.55 -5.08
C LEU A 77 -8.83 -7.76 -6.08
N VAL A 78 -9.93 -7.06 -5.86
CA VAL A 78 -11.12 -7.10 -6.71
C VAL A 78 -11.37 -5.71 -7.29
N PRO A 79 -10.95 -5.42 -8.53
CA PRO A 79 -11.19 -4.13 -9.16
C PRO A 79 -12.68 -3.93 -9.45
N LEU A 80 -13.18 -2.72 -9.19
CA LEU A 80 -14.56 -2.30 -9.42
C LEU A 80 -14.62 -1.06 -10.31
N ASP A 81 -15.58 -1.07 -11.24
CA ASP A 81 -15.88 0.08 -12.11
C ASP A 81 -17.05 0.94 -11.59
N THR A 82 -17.96 0.35 -10.80
CA THR A 82 -19.15 0.99 -10.25
C THR A 82 -19.41 0.59 -8.80
N LEU A 83 -19.96 1.52 -8.01
CA LEU A 83 -20.39 1.27 -6.63
C LEU A 83 -21.90 1.08 -6.57
N SER A 84 -22.36 -0.15 -6.36
CA SER A 84 -23.78 -0.47 -6.26
C SER A 84 -24.02 -1.60 -5.26
N ALA A 85 -25.29 -1.89 -4.96
CA ALA A 85 -25.64 -2.99 -4.06
C ALA A 85 -25.24 -4.37 -4.62
N GLU A 86 -25.07 -4.48 -5.93
CA GLU A 86 -24.64 -5.71 -6.61
C GLU A 86 -23.12 -5.90 -6.58
N THR A 87 -22.34 -4.81 -6.58
CA THR A 87 -20.87 -4.87 -6.57
C THR A 87 -20.27 -4.82 -5.17
N LEU A 88 -21.00 -4.23 -4.21
CA LEU A 88 -20.59 -4.15 -2.82
C LEU A 88 -21.16 -5.34 -2.02
N PRO A 89 -20.33 -6.07 -1.25
CA PRO A 89 -20.81 -7.20 -0.45
C PRO A 89 -21.77 -6.70 0.64
N PRO A 90 -22.85 -7.44 0.95
CA PRO A 90 -23.91 -6.96 1.85
C PRO A 90 -23.46 -6.72 3.30
N ALA A 91 -22.33 -7.29 3.73
CA ALA A 91 -21.78 -7.08 5.07
C ALA A 91 -20.24 -7.20 5.08
N GLY A 92 -19.59 -6.40 5.93
CA GLY A 92 -18.22 -6.64 6.40
C GLY A 92 -17.10 -6.57 5.35
N GLY A 93 -17.31 -5.87 4.23
CA GLY A 93 -16.30 -5.73 3.18
C GLY A 93 -15.34 -4.56 3.38
N ARG A 94 -14.29 -4.53 2.56
CA ARG A 94 -13.22 -3.54 2.58
C ARG A 94 -13.08 -2.95 1.18
N LEU A 95 -13.01 -1.62 1.11
CA LEU A 95 -12.90 -0.87 -0.13
C LEU A 95 -11.75 0.12 -0.03
N LEU A 96 -10.81 0.04 -0.98
CA LEU A 96 -9.80 1.07 -1.19
C LEU A 96 -10.23 1.94 -2.37
N LEU A 97 -10.39 3.24 -2.10
CA LEU A 97 -10.64 4.27 -3.11
C LEU A 97 -9.36 5.08 -3.34
N ALA A 98 -8.74 4.94 -4.52
CA ALA A 98 -7.50 5.64 -4.86
C ALA A 98 -7.76 6.73 -5.90
N GLN A 99 -7.95 7.97 -5.44
CA GLN A 99 -8.29 9.12 -6.29
C GLN A 99 -9.46 8.78 -7.24
N PRO A 100 -10.65 8.42 -6.72
CA PRO A 100 -11.75 7.99 -7.57
C PRO A 100 -12.25 9.13 -8.45
N ARG A 101 -12.81 8.76 -9.60
CA ARG A 101 -13.60 9.69 -10.42
C ARG A 101 -14.78 10.26 -9.64
N THR A 102 -15.40 11.29 -10.18
CA THR A 102 -16.71 11.75 -9.68
C THR A 102 -17.69 10.59 -9.61
N LEU A 103 -18.26 10.39 -8.42
CA LEU A 103 -19.30 9.40 -8.19
C LEU A 103 -20.65 9.95 -8.63
N SER A 104 -21.45 9.12 -9.30
CA SER A 104 -22.84 9.47 -9.61
C SER A 104 -23.70 9.53 -8.34
N ALA A 105 -24.87 10.16 -8.41
CA ALA A 105 -25.77 10.22 -7.25
C ALA A 105 -26.14 8.82 -6.68
N PRO A 106 -26.49 7.81 -7.50
CA PRO A 106 -26.71 6.45 -7.01
C PRO A 106 -25.48 5.83 -6.33
N GLU A 107 -24.28 6.06 -6.86
CA GLU A 107 -23.03 5.54 -6.27
C GLU A 107 -22.73 6.18 -4.91
N ASN A 108 -22.95 7.49 -4.77
CA ASN A 108 -22.81 8.17 -3.47
C ASN A 108 -23.75 7.57 -2.42
N VAL A 109 -25.01 7.32 -2.79
CA VAL A 109 -26.01 6.72 -1.91
C VAL A 109 -25.64 5.27 -1.56
N ALA A 110 -25.25 4.46 -2.55
CA ALA A 110 -24.86 3.07 -2.35
C ALA A 110 -23.64 2.96 -1.43
N LEU A 111 -22.62 3.79 -1.66
CA LEU A 111 -21.42 3.84 -0.83
C LEU A 111 -21.75 4.24 0.62
N ASP A 112 -22.50 5.32 0.82
CA ASP A 112 -22.88 5.77 2.17
C ASP A 112 -23.70 4.70 2.92
N ALA A 113 -24.71 4.12 2.27
CA ALA A 113 -25.53 3.08 2.86
C ALA A 113 -24.69 1.83 3.21
N TRP A 114 -23.79 1.43 2.32
CA TRP A 114 -22.91 0.28 2.53
C TRP A 114 -21.95 0.48 3.69
N VAL A 115 -21.30 1.65 3.79
CA VAL A 115 -20.45 1.99 4.93
C VAL A 115 -21.27 1.96 6.22
N ARG A 116 -22.44 2.60 6.24
CA ARG A 116 -23.32 2.58 7.42
C ARG A 116 -23.76 1.16 7.83
N GLY A 117 -23.85 0.25 6.86
CA GLY A 117 -24.12 -1.18 7.06
C GLY A 117 -22.93 -2.02 7.57
N GLY A 118 -21.74 -1.42 7.77
CA GLY A 118 -20.56 -2.13 8.27
C GLY A 118 -19.41 -2.25 7.26
N GLY A 119 -19.52 -1.63 6.09
CA GLY A 119 -18.41 -1.49 5.16
C GLY A 119 -17.27 -0.64 5.73
N ARG A 120 -16.03 -0.98 5.39
CA ARG A 120 -14.84 -0.21 5.75
C ARG A 120 -14.18 0.38 4.52
N VAL A 121 -13.82 1.66 4.56
CA VAL A 121 -13.21 2.38 3.43
C VAL A 121 -11.87 2.99 3.82
N LEU A 122 -10.88 2.82 2.96
CA LEU A 122 -9.67 3.63 2.91
C LEU A 122 -9.73 4.49 1.63
N LEU A 123 -9.81 5.81 1.78
CA LEU A 123 -9.94 6.75 0.68
C LEU A 123 -8.70 7.66 0.62
N PHE A 124 -8.03 7.68 -0.52
CA PHE A 124 -7.03 8.68 -0.89
C PHE A 124 -7.70 9.70 -1.82
N ALA A 125 -7.76 10.95 -1.38
CA ALA A 125 -8.41 12.04 -2.09
C ALA A 125 -7.51 13.28 -2.09
N ASP A 126 -6.84 13.50 -3.20
CA ASP A 126 -5.93 14.61 -3.43
C ASP A 126 -6.66 15.78 -4.10
N PRO A 127 -6.71 16.97 -3.47
CA PRO A 127 -7.30 18.15 -4.09
C PRO A 127 -6.40 18.78 -5.17
N LEU A 128 -5.13 18.41 -5.24
CA LEU A 128 -4.17 18.91 -6.22
C LEU A 128 -3.11 17.85 -6.51
N MET A 129 -3.48 16.87 -7.33
CA MET A 129 -2.58 15.77 -7.65
C MET A 129 -1.39 16.25 -8.49
N THR A 130 -0.19 15.95 -8.02
CA THR A 130 1.08 16.44 -8.59
C THR A 130 1.86 15.39 -9.38
N GLY A 131 1.40 14.13 -9.34
CA GLY A 131 2.06 13.02 -10.03
C GLY A 131 2.08 13.15 -11.54
N HIS A 132 3.15 12.69 -12.17
CA HIS A 132 3.25 12.66 -13.62
C HIS A 132 2.44 11.48 -14.17
N SER A 133 1.82 11.70 -15.33
CA SER A 133 1.19 10.64 -16.11
C SER A 133 1.65 10.79 -17.54
N ARG A 134 1.94 9.67 -18.20
CA ARG A 134 2.31 9.67 -19.61
C ARG A 134 1.14 10.03 -20.54
N PHE A 135 -0.09 9.91 -20.05
CA PHE A 135 -1.29 10.26 -20.79
C PHE A 135 -1.53 11.78 -20.76
N ALA A 136 -1.98 12.31 -21.91
CA ALA A 136 -2.30 13.73 -22.07
C ALA A 136 -3.51 14.15 -21.21
N ILE A 137 -3.61 15.44 -20.91
CA ILE A 137 -4.76 16.03 -20.21
C ILE A 137 -6.03 15.71 -21.01
N GLY A 138 -7.05 15.17 -20.32
CA GLY A 138 -8.33 14.76 -20.91
C GLY A 138 -8.41 13.28 -21.33
N ASP A 139 -7.30 12.53 -21.31
CA ASP A 139 -7.34 11.06 -21.47
C ASP A 139 -7.98 10.41 -20.23
N ARG A 140 -8.92 9.49 -20.44
CA ARG A 140 -9.65 8.81 -19.35
C ARG A 140 -8.77 7.89 -18.49
N ARG A 141 -7.61 7.48 -19.01
CA ARG A 141 -6.64 6.64 -18.30
C ARG A 141 -5.70 7.45 -17.41
N ARG A 142 -5.64 8.78 -17.60
CA ARG A 142 -4.90 9.69 -16.73
C ARG A 142 -5.60 9.74 -15.37
N PRO A 143 -4.87 9.58 -14.25
CA PRO A 143 -5.46 9.79 -12.93
C PRO A 143 -6.01 11.22 -12.81
N GLN A 144 -7.09 11.40 -12.05
CA GLN A 144 -7.76 12.71 -11.96
C GLN A 144 -6.92 13.70 -11.15
N ASP A 145 -6.72 14.89 -11.71
CA ASP A 145 -5.92 15.93 -11.08
C ASP A 145 -6.55 16.47 -9.76
N VAL A 146 -7.87 16.26 -9.56
CA VAL A 146 -8.62 16.69 -8.36
C VAL A 146 -9.68 15.66 -7.95
N ALA A 147 -9.75 15.31 -6.67
CA ALA A 147 -10.80 14.46 -6.12
C ALA A 147 -12.14 15.21 -5.92
N LEU A 148 -13.16 14.86 -6.69
CA LEU A 148 -14.50 15.48 -6.63
C LEU A 148 -15.49 14.65 -5.79
N LEU A 149 -15.23 14.57 -4.49
CA LEU A 149 -16.00 13.74 -3.53
C LEU A 149 -16.82 14.53 -2.51
N SER A 150 -17.01 15.84 -2.72
CA SER A 150 -17.70 16.72 -1.77
C SER A 150 -19.07 16.19 -1.31
N PRO A 151 -19.94 15.61 -2.16
CA PRO A 151 -21.25 15.14 -1.72
C PRO A 151 -21.18 14.07 -0.62
N VAL A 152 -20.37 13.02 -0.83
CA VAL A 152 -20.23 11.93 0.15
C VAL A 152 -19.44 12.37 1.38
N LEU A 153 -18.38 13.17 1.21
CA LEU A 153 -17.60 13.70 2.33
C LEU A 153 -18.48 14.57 3.24
N THR A 154 -19.29 15.46 2.68
CA THR A 154 -20.20 16.33 3.45
C THR A 154 -21.20 15.49 4.23
N HIS A 155 -21.73 14.43 3.62
CA HIS A 155 -22.68 13.53 4.28
C HIS A 155 -22.05 12.73 5.44
N TRP A 156 -20.75 12.46 5.35
CA TRP A 156 -19.97 11.87 6.44
C TRP A 156 -19.58 12.91 7.50
N GLY A 157 -19.76 14.20 7.22
CA GLY A 157 -19.41 15.29 8.12
C GLY A 157 -17.96 15.74 7.95
N LEU A 158 -17.42 15.64 6.74
CA LEU A 158 -16.11 16.13 6.35
C LEU A 158 -16.20 17.17 5.24
N GLU A 159 -15.26 18.10 5.26
CA GLU A 159 -14.92 18.97 4.15
C GLU A 159 -13.45 18.74 3.79
N LEU A 160 -13.14 18.66 2.49
CA LEU A 160 -11.79 18.62 1.97
C LEU A 160 -11.52 19.96 1.27
N ALA A 161 -10.58 20.73 1.82
CA ALA A 161 -10.13 21.98 1.23
C ALA A 161 -8.71 21.82 0.67
N LEU A 162 -8.36 22.64 -0.32
CA LEU A 162 -6.97 22.85 -0.67
C LEU A 162 -6.27 23.56 0.50
N ALA A 163 -5.14 23.03 0.95
CA ALA A 163 -4.35 23.68 2.00
C ALA A 163 -3.52 24.83 1.41
N ASP A 164 -3.38 25.92 2.17
CA ASP A 164 -2.44 26.98 1.81
C ASP A 164 -1.01 26.49 2.15
N GLN A 165 -0.35 25.94 1.14
CA GLN A 165 0.98 25.36 1.25
C GLN A 165 1.97 26.09 0.33
N PRO A 166 3.27 26.11 0.69
CA PRO A 166 4.32 26.59 -0.20
C PRO A 166 4.39 25.73 -1.49
N ALA A 167 5.32 26.09 -2.38
CA ALA A 167 5.52 25.43 -3.68
C ALA A 167 5.57 23.88 -3.57
N PRO A 168 5.18 23.15 -4.64
CA PRO A 168 5.16 21.68 -4.65
C PRO A 168 6.47 21.07 -4.14
N GLY A 169 6.35 19.99 -3.38
CA GLY A 169 7.49 19.28 -2.80
C GLY A 169 7.06 18.18 -1.83
N LEU A 170 7.83 17.10 -1.80
CA LEU A 170 7.59 15.99 -0.90
C LEU A 170 7.95 16.37 0.54
N VAL A 171 6.97 16.22 1.43
CA VAL A 171 7.15 16.40 2.87
C VAL A 171 6.53 15.21 3.62
N PRO A 172 6.98 14.92 4.86
CA PRO A 172 6.30 13.93 5.70
C PRO A 172 4.92 14.45 6.11
N GLY A 173 3.85 13.76 5.70
CA GLY A 173 2.51 13.87 6.26
C GLY A 173 2.31 12.88 7.39
N ASP A 174 1.36 13.15 8.29
CA ASP A 174 1.02 12.29 9.42
C ASP A 174 -0.47 11.96 9.41
N ALA A 175 -0.84 10.68 9.45
CA ALA A 175 -2.23 10.25 9.63
C ALA A 175 -2.56 9.82 11.07
N GLY A 176 -1.73 10.20 12.05
CA GLY A 176 -1.80 9.79 13.45
C GLY A 176 -1.35 8.35 13.73
N VAL A 177 -1.23 7.52 12.69
CA VAL A 177 -0.82 6.11 12.76
C VAL A 177 0.46 5.82 11.97
N ALA A 178 0.84 6.72 11.07
CA ALA A 178 1.99 6.58 10.21
C ALA A 178 2.40 7.94 9.66
N GLN A 179 3.71 8.10 9.45
CA GLN A 179 4.24 9.15 8.59
C GLN A 179 4.46 8.61 7.19
N PHE A 180 4.16 9.42 6.18
CA PHE A 180 4.32 9.04 4.79
C PHE A 180 4.52 10.27 3.89
N PRO A 181 5.12 10.10 2.70
CA PRO A 181 5.30 11.21 1.78
C PRO A 181 3.94 11.75 1.32
N VAL A 182 3.76 13.06 1.43
CA VAL A 182 2.66 13.82 0.83
C VAL A 182 3.23 14.93 -0.06
N ASN A 183 2.45 15.40 -1.03
CA ASN A 183 2.84 16.51 -1.89
C ASN A 183 1.65 17.40 -2.19
N GLN A 184 1.60 18.57 -1.54
CA GLN A 184 0.47 19.49 -1.61
C GLN A 184 -0.84 18.91 -1.06
N ALA A 185 -0.76 18.08 -0.02
CA ALA A 185 -1.92 17.55 0.70
C ALA A 185 -3.04 18.57 0.94
N GLY A 186 -4.27 18.14 0.80
CA GLY A 186 -5.43 18.87 1.27
C GLY A 186 -5.50 18.98 2.79
N LYS A 187 -6.54 19.67 3.23
CA LYS A 187 -6.90 19.82 4.63
C LYS A 187 -8.31 19.32 4.86
N LEU A 188 -8.43 18.26 5.64
CA LEU A 188 -9.70 17.72 6.11
C LEU A 188 -10.17 18.50 7.35
N MET A 189 -11.43 18.90 7.31
CA MET A 189 -12.11 19.59 8.40
C MET A 189 -13.38 18.83 8.78
N ALA A 190 -13.60 18.64 10.07
CA ALA A 190 -14.85 18.05 10.57
C ALA A 190 -15.96 19.10 10.58
N LEU A 191 -17.13 18.73 10.08
CA LEU A 191 -18.34 19.55 10.11
C LEU A 191 -19.09 19.36 11.44
N PRO A 192 -19.85 20.37 11.93
CA PRO A 192 -20.42 20.42 13.30
C PRO A 192 -21.44 19.33 13.71
N ALA A 193 -21.67 18.32 12.87
CA ALA A 193 -22.59 17.20 13.14
C ALA A 193 -22.00 15.82 12.75
N GLY A 194 -20.73 15.76 12.36
CA GLY A 194 -20.06 14.53 11.92
C GLY A 194 -19.44 13.73 13.08
N ALA A 195 -19.41 12.41 12.95
CA ALA A 195 -18.66 11.51 13.84
C ALA A 195 -17.20 11.33 13.40
N CYS A 196 -16.62 12.40 12.82
CA CYS A 196 -15.29 12.39 12.23
C CYS A 196 -14.26 13.02 13.15
N ARG A 197 -13.15 12.32 13.32
CA ARG A 197 -11.97 12.79 14.03
C ARG A 197 -10.88 13.11 13.01
N VAL A 198 -10.49 14.38 12.95
CA VAL A 198 -9.36 14.85 12.14
C VAL A 198 -8.05 14.42 12.78
N LEU A 199 -7.07 14.03 11.96
CA LEU A 199 -5.76 13.50 12.32
C LEU A 199 -4.66 14.30 11.61
N GLY A 200 -3.48 14.38 12.22
CA GLY A 200 -2.27 15.03 11.69
C GLY A 200 -2.52 16.32 10.91
N ASP A 201 -2.90 17.38 11.63
CA ASP A 201 -3.19 18.72 11.11
C ASP A 201 -4.18 18.82 9.93
N GLY A 202 -4.96 17.75 9.67
CA GLY A 202 -5.92 17.68 8.57
C GLY A 202 -5.49 16.79 7.41
N VAL A 203 -4.32 16.14 7.47
CA VAL A 203 -3.84 15.21 6.43
C VAL A 203 -4.71 13.96 6.36
N ALA A 204 -5.32 13.55 7.47
CA ALA A 204 -6.26 12.44 7.48
C ALA A 204 -7.46 12.71 8.38
N ALA A 205 -8.52 11.93 8.19
CA ALA A 205 -9.67 11.91 9.09
C ALA A 205 -10.26 10.51 9.19
N ARG A 206 -10.74 10.15 10.37
CA ARG A 206 -11.42 8.89 10.64
C ARG A 206 -12.86 9.14 11.06
N CYS A 207 -13.79 8.53 10.36
CA CYS A 207 -15.23 8.68 10.60
C CYS A 207 -15.84 7.33 10.97
N ALA A 208 -16.48 7.25 12.14
CA ALA A 208 -17.33 6.12 12.49
C ALA A 208 -18.76 6.39 12.00
N LEU A 209 -19.27 5.56 11.09
CA LEU A 209 -20.53 5.81 10.39
C LEU A 209 -21.41 4.57 10.48
N GLY A 210 -22.46 4.65 11.30
CA GLY A 210 -23.30 3.47 11.57
C GLY A 210 -22.46 2.34 12.17
N ALA A 211 -22.46 1.17 11.51
CA ALA A 211 -21.64 0.02 11.90
C ALA A 211 -20.26 -0.02 11.21
N GLY A 212 -19.99 0.88 10.26
CA GLY A 212 -18.76 0.91 9.49
C GLY A 212 -17.86 2.09 9.82
N GLU A 213 -16.78 2.20 9.05
CA GLU A 213 -15.72 3.16 9.30
C GLU A 213 -15.07 3.61 7.98
N VAL A 214 -14.69 4.89 7.93
CA VAL A 214 -13.93 5.46 6.82
C VAL A 214 -12.66 6.09 7.37
N LEU A 215 -11.53 5.77 6.75
CA LEU A 215 -10.28 6.51 6.86
C LEU A 215 -10.07 7.28 5.55
N VAL A 216 -10.05 8.61 5.63
CA VAL A 216 -9.77 9.50 4.49
C VAL A 216 -8.36 10.08 4.65
N VAL A 217 -7.58 10.06 3.59
CA VAL A 217 -6.28 10.70 3.45
C VAL A 217 -6.41 11.79 2.39
N ALA A 218 -6.02 13.01 2.75
CA ALA A 218 -6.18 14.23 1.94
C ALA A 218 -5.11 14.38 0.85
N ASP A 219 -4.50 13.30 0.40
CA ASP A 219 -3.36 13.30 -0.53
C ASP A 219 -3.30 11.93 -1.19
N ALA A 220 -2.74 11.86 -2.40
CA ALA A 220 -2.53 10.60 -3.10
C ALA A 220 -1.09 10.43 -3.63
N ALA A 221 -0.16 11.34 -3.31
CA ALA A 221 1.24 11.24 -3.73
C ALA A 221 1.94 9.99 -3.19
N LEU A 222 1.46 9.46 -2.05
CA LEU A 222 1.86 8.15 -1.56
C LEU A 222 1.78 7.09 -2.66
N LEU A 223 0.71 7.13 -3.46
CA LEU A 223 0.33 6.19 -4.51
C LEU A 223 0.75 6.66 -5.91
N ASP A 224 1.78 7.50 -6.01
CA ASP A 224 2.33 7.94 -7.29
C ASP A 224 2.92 6.75 -8.07
N ILE A 225 2.75 6.80 -9.39
CA ILE A 225 3.18 5.76 -10.31
C ILE A 225 4.69 5.71 -10.49
N ASP A 226 5.37 6.84 -10.35
CA ASP A 226 6.84 6.94 -10.41
C ASP A 226 7.51 6.45 -9.11
N GLY A 227 6.72 5.94 -8.15
CA GLY A 227 7.14 5.41 -6.88
C GLY A 227 7.65 3.95 -6.89
N PRO A 228 7.85 3.36 -5.70
CA PRO A 228 7.50 3.90 -4.40
C PRO A 228 8.44 5.02 -3.96
N LEU A 229 7.85 6.10 -3.47
CA LEU A 229 8.59 7.12 -2.73
C LEU A 229 9.15 6.53 -1.42
N ALA A 230 10.21 7.15 -0.88
CA ALA A 230 10.76 6.72 0.41
C ALA A 230 9.67 6.75 1.50
N GLY A 231 9.47 5.61 2.18
CA GLY A 231 8.43 5.46 3.20
C GLY A 231 7.03 5.14 2.68
N ALA A 232 6.80 5.11 1.35
CA ALA A 232 5.47 4.89 0.80
C ALA A 232 4.91 3.49 1.11
N GLU A 233 5.72 2.44 1.01
CA GLU A 233 5.27 1.09 1.33
C GLU A 233 4.89 0.92 2.80
N ALA A 234 5.72 1.44 3.71
CA ALA A 234 5.46 1.38 5.14
C ALA A 234 4.23 2.22 5.51
N GLY A 235 4.09 3.41 4.90
CA GLY A 235 2.91 4.26 5.05
C GLY A 235 1.64 3.57 4.58
N LEU A 236 1.65 2.96 3.39
CA LEU A 236 0.51 2.21 2.87
C LEU A 236 0.14 1.03 3.78
N ALA A 237 1.13 0.25 4.22
CA ALA A 237 0.91 -0.87 5.13
C ALA A 237 0.26 -0.42 6.44
N ALA A 238 0.75 0.66 7.05
CA ALA A 238 0.21 1.18 8.30
C ALA A 238 -1.19 1.80 8.13
N LEU A 239 -1.47 2.48 7.01
CA LEU A 239 -2.81 2.98 6.69
C LEU A 239 -3.81 1.84 6.48
N VAL A 240 -3.38 0.77 5.81
CA VAL A 240 -4.19 -0.45 5.62
C VAL A 240 -4.48 -1.15 6.94
N ASP A 241 -3.48 -1.33 7.80
CA ASP A 241 -3.70 -1.91 9.12
C ASP A 241 -4.66 -1.04 9.94
N SER A 242 -4.45 0.27 9.92
CA SER A 242 -5.33 1.21 10.60
C SER A 242 -6.77 1.18 10.07
N ALA A 243 -6.95 1.05 8.75
CA ALA A 243 -8.26 1.08 8.10
C ALA A 243 -9.00 -0.27 8.15
N PHE A 244 -8.27 -1.39 8.19
CA PHE A 244 -8.84 -2.74 8.00
C PHE A 244 -8.43 -3.78 9.06
N GLY A 245 -7.48 -3.47 9.94
CA GLY A 245 -6.93 -4.38 10.93
C GLY A 245 -6.16 -5.54 10.30
N VAL A 246 -5.43 -5.26 9.21
CA VAL A 246 -4.61 -6.23 8.47
C VAL A 246 -3.17 -5.74 8.42
N ASP A 247 -2.30 -6.49 9.10
CA ASP A 247 -0.86 -6.30 8.98
C ASP A 247 -0.36 -6.86 7.65
N LEU A 248 0.17 -5.97 6.80
CA LEU A 248 0.79 -6.34 5.52
C LEU A 248 2.27 -6.73 5.67
N GLY A 249 2.83 -6.66 6.87
CA GLY A 249 4.25 -6.89 7.16
C GLY A 249 5.16 -5.79 6.63
N GLU A 250 6.33 -5.66 7.25
CA GLU A 250 7.41 -4.79 6.76
C GLU A 250 8.10 -5.43 5.55
N THR A 251 8.60 -4.60 4.63
CA THR A 251 9.63 -5.04 3.71
C THR A 251 10.88 -5.38 4.51
N GLY A 252 11.12 -6.68 4.69
CA GLY A 252 12.36 -7.17 5.26
C GLY A 252 13.55 -6.53 4.53
N LYS A 253 14.44 -5.91 5.31
CA LYS A 253 15.79 -5.53 4.87
C LYS A 253 16.33 -6.61 3.94
N ILE A 254 16.66 -6.26 2.70
CA ILE A 254 17.50 -7.13 1.87
C ILE A 254 18.73 -7.45 2.72
N GLY A 255 18.90 -8.74 3.01
CA GLY A 255 19.90 -9.23 3.92
C GLY A 255 21.28 -8.68 3.57
N ASP A 256 21.92 -8.10 4.57
CA ASP A 256 23.34 -7.79 4.58
C ASP A 256 24.09 -9.14 4.54
N GLY A 257 24.23 -9.67 3.33
CA GLY A 257 24.60 -11.05 3.04
C GLY A 257 25.58 -11.15 1.88
N ALA A 258 26.58 -10.26 1.84
CA ALA A 258 27.78 -10.43 1.02
C ALA A 258 28.98 -9.67 1.60
N ARG A 259 29.42 -10.05 2.81
CA ARG A 259 30.85 -9.94 3.13
C ARG A 259 31.56 -11.17 2.60
N GLY A 260 32.33 -11.00 1.51
CA GLY A 260 33.21 -12.06 1.05
C GLY A 260 33.72 -11.97 -0.38
N ALA A 261 34.29 -10.84 -0.80
CA ALA A 261 35.26 -10.84 -1.89
C ALA A 261 36.27 -9.70 -1.71
N SER A 262 37.33 -10.01 -0.98
CA SER A 262 38.60 -9.30 -1.01
C SER A 262 39.12 -9.25 -2.45
N GLY A 263 39.31 -8.05 -2.99
CA GLY A 263 39.87 -7.82 -4.32
C GLY A 263 40.40 -6.40 -4.45
N ASN A 264 41.60 -6.18 -3.92
CA ASN A 264 42.37 -4.95 -4.02
C ASN A 264 42.68 -4.61 -5.49
N GLY A 265 42.28 -3.43 -5.95
CA GLY A 265 42.60 -2.92 -7.29
C GLY A 265 42.46 -1.40 -7.32
N GLY A 266 43.58 -0.70 -7.18
CA GLY A 266 43.64 0.76 -7.06
C GLY A 266 43.17 1.51 -8.30
N ASN A 267 42.53 2.66 -8.07
CA ASN A 267 42.28 3.67 -9.10
C ASN A 267 43.59 4.29 -9.58
N PRO A 268 43.81 4.43 -10.90
CA PRO A 268 44.78 5.38 -11.42
C PRO A 268 44.22 6.82 -11.37
N PRO A 269 45.08 7.84 -11.24
CA PRO A 269 44.66 9.23 -11.16
C PRO A 269 44.24 9.78 -12.53
N PHE A 270 43.25 10.68 -12.50
CA PHE A 270 42.89 11.57 -13.60
C PHE A 270 44.14 12.32 -14.09
N SER A 271 44.47 12.18 -15.37
CA SER A 271 45.41 13.05 -16.07
C SER A 271 44.63 14.09 -16.88
N ASP A 272 44.77 15.34 -16.47
CA ASP A 272 44.53 16.50 -17.31
C ASP A 272 45.46 16.46 -18.54
N SER A 273 44.90 16.67 -19.72
CA SER A 273 45.68 17.05 -20.89
C SER A 273 44.98 18.18 -21.64
N HIS A 274 45.44 19.39 -21.33
CA HIS A 274 45.44 20.54 -22.22
C HIS A 274 46.00 20.15 -23.60
N ALA A 275 45.32 20.58 -24.66
CA ALA A 275 45.93 20.82 -25.96
C ALA A 275 45.27 22.04 -26.59
N ASP A 276 45.95 23.17 -26.44
CA ASP A 276 45.81 24.35 -27.27
C ASP A 276 46.05 23.98 -28.74
N HIS A 277 45.24 24.50 -29.66
CA HIS A 277 45.76 24.84 -30.98
C HIS A 277 45.12 26.13 -31.52
N HIS A 278 46.04 27.06 -31.74
CA HIS A 278 45.91 28.41 -32.23
C HIS A 278 45.17 28.57 -33.56
N GLY A 279 44.50 29.72 -33.68
CA GLY A 279 43.93 30.20 -34.93
C GLY A 279 44.98 30.59 -35.99
N HIS A 280 44.49 30.61 -37.23
CA HIS A 280 45.05 31.40 -38.31
C HIS A 280 43.88 32.06 -39.04
N ALA A 281 43.80 33.38 -38.89
CA ALA A 281 43.22 34.26 -39.87
C ALA A 281 44.29 34.54 -40.93
N ASP A 282 43.92 34.71 -42.20
CA ASP A 282 44.13 36.00 -42.88
C ASP A 282 43.48 36.06 -44.30
N PRO A 283 43.26 37.27 -44.84
CA PRO A 283 42.33 37.63 -45.93
C PRO A 283 43.14 37.95 -47.23
N PRO A 284 42.72 38.74 -48.26
CA PRO A 284 41.49 39.54 -48.55
C PRO A 284 40.41 38.84 -49.38
#